data_AF-A0A932UUV6-F1
#
_entry.id   AF-A0A932UUV6-F1
#
_cell.length_a   1.000
_cell.length_b   1.000
_cell.length_c   1.000
_cell.angle_alpha   90.00
_cell.angle_beta   90.00
_cell.angle_gamma   90.00
#
_symmetry.space_group_name_H-M   'P 1'
#
loop_
_entity.id
_entity.type
_entity.pdbx_description
1 polymer ?
#
loop_
_entity_poly.entity_id
_entity_poly.type
_entity_poly.pdbx_seq_one_letter_code
_entity_poly.pdbx_strand_id
1 'polypeptide(L)'
;MPPQRDQHALYDSLRDPDERGIDAEPVEEIHALVRRVNDRPDVRACFAALAGLLGKDEEPLAEFLRLALLGVAVGFVERNLSPHLEQHRAIVPPLLDDIRGVYRKAIARHAPYDADEFRHRAYHYGVHKASYLDWDLYLSHEMY
;
A
#
# COMPACT_ATOMS: atom_id res chain seq x y z
N MET A 1 -16.21 -26.71 9.10
CA MET A 1 -16.51 -25.29 9.39
C MET A 1 -15.20 -24.59 9.68
N PRO A 2 -14.69 -23.72 8.80
CA PRO A 2 -13.49 -22.95 9.11
C PRO A 2 -13.85 -21.81 10.09
N PRO A 3 -12.96 -21.44 11.04
CA PRO A 3 -13.26 -20.45 12.05
C PRO A 3 -13.12 -19.02 11.50
N GLN A 4 -14.15 -18.21 11.76
CA GLN A 4 -14.25 -16.78 11.48
C GLN A 4 -13.30 -15.96 12.37
N ARG A 5 -11.98 -15.97 12.11
CA ARG A 5 -11.00 -15.29 12.98
C ARG A 5 -10.27 -14.06 12.42
N ASP A 6 -10.46 -13.70 11.16
CA ASP A 6 -9.61 -12.65 10.55
C ASP A 6 -10.25 -11.28 10.34
N GLN A 7 -11.52 -11.07 10.70
CA GLN A 7 -12.16 -9.75 10.53
C GLN A 7 -12.12 -8.87 11.78
N HIS A 8 -11.99 -9.44 12.97
CA HIS A 8 -11.94 -8.66 14.22
C HIS A 8 -10.55 -8.07 14.48
N ALA A 9 -9.48 -8.81 14.17
CA ALA A 9 -8.11 -8.35 14.33
C ALA A 9 -7.78 -7.13 13.44
N LEU A 10 -8.39 -7.07 12.26
CA LEU A 10 -8.24 -5.93 11.34
C LEU A 10 -9.00 -4.68 11.81
N TYR A 11 -10.06 -4.86 12.59
CA TYR A 11 -10.86 -3.76 13.14
C TYR A 11 -10.24 -3.21 14.44
N ASP A 12 -9.64 -4.09 15.25
CA ASP A 12 -8.92 -3.72 16.47
C ASP A 12 -7.57 -3.04 16.17
N SER A 13 -6.88 -3.40 15.08
CA SER A 13 -5.67 -2.65 14.65
C SER A 13 -5.97 -1.24 14.16
N LEU A 14 -7.25 -0.90 13.95
CA LEU A 14 -7.71 0.41 13.49
C LEU A 14 -8.37 1.22 14.60
N ARG A 15 -8.50 0.66 15.81
CA ARG A 15 -9.30 1.24 16.89
C ARG A 15 -8.58 1.13 18.23
N ASP A 16 -7.46 1.82 18.36
CA ASP A 16 -7.03 2.32 19.66
C ASP A 16 -6.30 3.66 19.49
N PRO A 17 -6.94 4.81 19.77
CA PRO A 17 -6.30 6.12 19.66
C PRO A 17 -5.48 6.52 20.91
N ASP A 18 -5.47 5.74 21.99
CA ASP A 18 -5.05 6.25 23.31
C ASP A 18 -3.91 5.50 24.04
N GLU A 19 -3.35 4.41 23.50
CA GLU A 19 -2.31 3.65 24.23
C GLU A 19 -1.08 3.31 23.38
N ARG A 20 -0.36 4.36 23.00
CA ARG A 20 1.10 4.50 23.03
C ARG A 20 1.43 5.78 22.28
N GLY A 21 2.33 6.58 22.83
CA GLY A 21 3.04 7.59 22.04
C GLY A 21 3.75 6.88 20.89
N ILE A 22 3.04 6.70 19.78
CA ILE A 22 3.66 6.58 18.48
C ILE A 22 4.18 7.99 18.30
N ASP A 23 5.49 8.15 18.46
CA ASP A 23 6.19 9.32 17.93
C ASP A 23 5.61 9.52 16.54
N ALA A 24 4.75 10.53 16.38
CA ALA A 24 4.19 10.88 15.11
C ALA A 24 5.39 11.37 14.30
N GLU A 25 6.01 10.42 13.58
CA GLU A 25 7.07 10.70 12.63
C GLU A 25 6.61 11.95 11.85
N PRO A 26 7.42 13.03 11.86
CA PRO A 26 6.97 14.30 11.33
C PRO A 26 6.38 14.08 9.94
N VAL A 27 5.18 14.61 9.73
CA VAL A 27 4.53 14.62 8.40
C VAL A 27 5.44 15.28 7.34
N GLU A 28 6.49 16.00 7.76
CA GLU A 28 7.71 16.18 6.98
C GLU A 28 8.56 14.90 6.87
N GLU A 29 8.23 14.04 5.91
CA GLU A 29 9.21 13.45 4.97
C GLU A 29 8.56 12.60 3.86
N ILE A 30 7.23 12.39 3.81
CA ILE A 30 6.63 11.56 2.74
C ILE A 30 6.90 12.13 1.34
N HIS A 31 6.83 13.46 1.15
CA HIS A 31 7.17 14.08 -0.13
C HIS A 31 8.67 13.95 -0.48
N ALA A 32 9.54 14.04 0.52
CA ALA A 32 10.98 13.87 0.32
C ALA A 32 11.35 12.41 0.02
N LEU A 33 10.70 11.47 0.71
CA LEU A 33 10.79 10.03 0.50
C LEU A 33 10.30 9.65 -0.89
N VAL A 34 9.08 10.06 -1.25
CA VAL A 34 8.49 9.82 -2.58
C VAL A 34 9.40 10.37 -3.67
N ARG A 35 9.94 11.58 -3.51
CA ARG A 35 10.92 12.14 -4.47
C ARG A 35 12.15 11.26 -4.58
N ARG A 36 12.81 10.94 -3.45
CA ARG A 36 14.03 10.14 -3.40
C ARG A 36 13.85 8.75 -4.03
N VAL A 37 12.71 8.12 -3.75
CA VAL A 37 12.33 6.81 -4.29
C VAL A 37 12.06 6.89 -5.79
N ASN A 38 11.34 7.93 -6.24
CA ASN A 38 11.04 8.13 -7.65
C ASN A 38 12.29 8.50 -8.47
N ASP A 39 13.35 9.00 -7.83
CA ASP A 39 14.65 9.23 -8.47
C ASP A 39 15.43 7.93 -8.73
N ARG A 40 15.04 6.81 -8.11
CA ARG A 40 15.66 5.50 -8.34
C ARG A 40 15.18 4.86 -9.66
N PRO A 41 16.07 4.56 -10.63
CA PRO A 41 15.68 4.05 -11.95
C PRO A 41 14.99 2.67 -11.93
N ASP A 42 15.42 1.78 -11.03
CA ASP A 42 14.85 0.46 -10.79
C ASP A 42 13.39 0.56 -10.33
N VAL A 43 13.11 1.43 -9.37
CA VAL A 43 11.75 1.68 -8.87
C VAL A 43 10.88 2.30 -9.95
N ARG A 44 11.39 3.28 -10.72
CA ARG A 44 10.62 3.85 -11.84
C ARG A 44 10.24 2.82 -12.89
N ALA A 45 11.18 1.94 -13.26
CA ALA A 45 10.92 0.89 -14.23
C ALA A 45 9.86 -0.10 -13.70
N CYS A 46 9.97 -0.50 -12.44
CA CYS A 46 8.99 -1.35 -11.79
C CYS A 46 7.60 -0.70 -11.71
N PHE A 47 7.54 0.56 -11.28
CA PHE A 47 6.31 1.34 -11.24
C PHE A 47 5.66 1.44 -12.64
N ALA A 48 6.44 1.75 -13.67
CA ALA A 48 5.94 1.85 -15.05
C ALA A 48 5.34 0.52 -15.54
N ALA A 49 5.95 -0.62 -15.18
CA ALA A 49 5.41 -1.94 -15.51
C ALA A 49 4.08 -2.24 -14.81
N LEU A 50 3.87 -1.70 -13.60
CA LEU A 50 2.64 -1.88 -12.82
C LEU A 50 1.58 -0.81 -13.12
N ALA A 51 1.95 0.36 -13.66
CA ALA A 51 1.09 1.52 -13.81
C ALA A 51 -0.17 1.26 -14.64
N GLY A 52 -0.15 0.28 -15.55
CA GLY A 52 -1.33 -0.16 -16.31
C GLY A 52 -2.44 -0.77 -15.44
N LEU A 53 -2.16 -1.10 -14.18
CA LEU A 53 -3.13 -1.60 -13.21
C LEU A 53 -3.88 -0.48 -12.47
N LEU A 54 -3.43 0.78 -12.63
CA LEU A 54 -4.16 1.93 -12.11
C LEU A 54 -5.46 2.14 -12.90
N GLY A 55 -6.54 2.39 -12.16
CA GLY A 55 -7.82 2.79 -12.73
C GLY A 55 -7.83 4.27 -13.11
N LYS A 56 -8.96 4.71 -13.68
CA LYS A 56 -9.28 6.13 -13.85
C LYS A 56 -10.08 6.58 -12.64
N ASP A 57 -9.38 6.97 -11.58
CA ASP A 57 -9.96 7.56 -10.37
C ASP A 57 -9.75 9.09 -10.39
N GLU A 58 -10.60 9.84 -9.69
CA GLU A 58 -10.50 11.30 -9.54
C GLU A 58 -9.55 11.67 -8.39
N GLU A 59 -9.01 12.89 -8.42
CA GLU A 59 -8.23 13.41 -7.28
C GLU A 59 -9.14 13.71 -6.08
N PRO A 60 -8.66 13.52 -4.83
CA PRO A 60 -7.32 13.10 -4.42
C PRO A 60 -7.09 11.57 -4.39
N LEU A 61 -8.11 10.76 -4.67
CA LEU A 61 -7.99 9.30 -4.60
C LEU A 61 -6.95 8.76 -5.57
N ALA A 62 -6.87 9.33 -6.77
CA ALA A 62 -5.86 8.94 -7.76
C ALA A 62 -4.42 9.10 -7.23
N GLU A 63 -4.13 10.18 -6.51
CA GLU A 63 -2.85 10.37 -5.83
C GLU A 63 -2.54 9.21 -4.85
N PHE A 64 -3.49 8.82 -4.00
CA PHE A 64 -3.27 7.76 -3.02
C PHE A 64 -3.03 6.39 -3.67
N LEU A 65 -3.74 6.10 -4.74
CA LEU A 65 -3.54 4.87 -5.49
C LEU A 65 -2.16 4.83 -6.15
N ARG A 66 -1.68 5.97 -6.68
CA ARG A 66 -0.31 6.08 -7.20
C ARG A 66 0.74 5.89 -6.11
N LEU A 67 0.55 6.49 -4.93
CA LEU A 67 1.46 6.34 -3.80
C LEU A 67 1.54 4.91 -3.31
N ALA A 68 0.40 4.22 -3.21
CA ALA A 68 0.38 2.82 -2.84
C ALA A 68 1.08 1.93 -3.88
N LEU A 69 0.85 2.19 -5.17
CA LEU A 69 1.55 1.47 -6.23
C LEU A 69 3.06 1.74 -6.23
N LEU A 70 3.47 2.97 -5.90
CA LEU A 70 4.89 3.29 -5.69
C LEU A 70 5.48 2.50 -4.52
N GLY A 71 4.75 2.37 -3.41
CA GLY A 71 5.14 1.51 -2.30
C GLY A 71 5.30 0.04 -2.70
N VAL A 72 4.40 -0.48 -3.54
CA VAL A 72 4.54 -1.84 -4.11
C VAL A 72 5.80 -1.94 -4.96
N ALA A 73 6.07 -0.97 -5.85
CA ALA A 73 7.26 -0.96 -6.68
C ALA A 73 8.56 -0.95 -5.87
N VAL A 74 8.61 -0.17 -4.78
CA VAL A 74 9.73 -0.19 -3.83
C VAL A 74 9.91 -1.57 -3.23
N GLY A 75 8.83 -2.14 -2.67
CA GLY A 75 8.88 -3.46 -2.05
C GLY A 75 9.29 -4.54 -3.04
N PHE A 76 8.85 -4.47 -4.30
CA PHE A 76 9.24 -5.42 -5.34
C PHE A 76 10.74 -5.36 -5.61
N VAL A 77 11.29 -4.16 -5.79
CA VAL A 77 12.72 -3.97 -6.01
C VAL A 77 13.54 -4.47 -4.82
N GLU A 78 13.14 -4.13 -3.59
CA GLU A 78 13.86 -4.52 -2.37
C GLU A 78 13.81 -6.02 -2.09
N ARG A 79 12.75 -6.69 -2.54
CA ARG A 79 12.53 -8.14 -2.37
C ARG A 79 12.83 -8.96 -3.63
N ASN A 80 13.36 -8.32 -4.67
CA ASN A 80 13.65 -8.96 -5.96
C ASN A 80 12.42 -9.65 -6.59
N LEU A 81 11.22 -9.11 -6.37
CA LEU A 81 9.99 -9.56 -6.99
C LEU A 81 9.85 -8.94 -8.38
N SER A 82 9.50 -9.77 -9.37
CA SER A 82 9.27 -9.32 -10.74
C SER A 82 7.88 -8.69 -10.93
N PRO A 83 7.76 -7.47 -11.49
CA PRO A 83 6.47 -6.89 -11.87
C PRO A 83 5.85 -7.54 -13.13
N HIS A 84 6.60 -8.42 -13.80
CA HIS A 84 6.14 -9.11 -15.01
C HIS A 84 5.53 -10.48 -14.73
N LEU A 85 5.68 -11.00 -13.52
CA LEU A 85 5.07 -12.26 -13.11
C LEU A 85 3.64 -12.04 -12.64
N GLU A 86 2.73 -12.86 -13.16
CA GLU A 86 1.30 -12.73 -12.87
C GLU A 86 0.99 -12.94 -11.38
N GLN A 87 1.62 -13.96 -10.77
CA GLN A 87 1.47 -14.25 -9.35
C GLN A 87 1.93 -13.08 -8.46
N HIS A 88 2.92 -12.30 -8.91
CA HIS A 88 3.40 -11.16 -8.15
C HIS A 88 2.44 -9.97 -8.26
N ARG A 89 2.01 -9.61 -9.47
CA ARG A 89 1.09 -8.49 -9.68
C ARG A 89 -0.31 -8.74 -9.11
N ALA A 90 -0.66 -9.99 -8.78
CA ALA A 90 -1.97 -10.36 -8.23
C ALA A 90 -2.32 -9.63 -6.92
N ILE A 91 -1.33 -9.13 -6.18
CA ILE A 91 -1.58 -8.33 -4.96
C ILE A 91 -2.10 -6.92 -5.25
N VAL A 92 -1.89 -6.40 -6.47
CA VAL A 92 -2.14 -4.98 -6.78
C VAL A 92 -3.65 -4.67 -6.86
N PRO A 93 -4.48 -5.40 -7.63
CA PRO A 93 -5.91 -5.11 -7.68
C PRO A 93 -6.61 -5.08 -6.30
N PRO A 94 -6.47 -6.09 -5.42
CA PRO A 94 -7.12 -6.05 -4.11
C PRO A 94 -6.60 -4.93 -3.22
N LEU A 95 -5.30 -4.61 -3.28
CA LEU A 95 -4.73 -3.47 -2.57
C LEU A 95 -5.36 -2.14 -2.99
N LEU A 96 -5.56 -1.92 -4.29
CA LEU A 96 -6.18 -0.68 -4.79
C LEU A 96 -7.65 -0.60 -4.36
N ASP A 97 -8.38 -1.71 -4.39
CA ASP A 97 -9.78 -1.76 -3.96
C ASP A 97 -9.96 -1.51 -2.46
N ASP A 98 -9.04 -2.00 -1.63
CA ASP A 98 -9.01 -1.69 -0.20
C ASP A 98 -8.91 -0.18 0.04
N ILE A 99 -7.97 0.49 -0.65
CA ILE A 99 -7.77 1.94 -0.53
C ILE A 99 -9.01 2.72 -0.98
N ARG A 100 -9.60 2.33 -2.12
CA ARG A 100 -10.87 2.92 -2.59
C ARG A 100 -11.97 2.75 -1.54
N GLY A 101 -12.07 1.57 -0.92
CA GLY A 101 -13.05 1.26 0.09
C GLY A 101 -12.89 2.12 1.35
N VAL A 102 -11.65 2.28 1.84
CA VAL A 102 -11.34 3.12 3.00
C VAL A 102 -11.64 4.59 2.70
N TYR A 103 -11.19 5.09 1.55
CA TYR A 103 -11.44 6.47 1.14
C TYR A 103 -12.94 6.80 1.06
N ARG A 104 -13.72 5.95 0.37
CA ARG A 104 -15.18 6.14 0.25
C ARG A 104 -15.87 6.14 1.61
N LYS A 105 -15.46 5.26 2.54
CA LYS A 105 -16.01 5.22 3.90
C LYS A 105 -15.67 6.49 4.70
N ALA A 106 -14.45 7.01 4.55
CA ALA A 106 -14.04 8.25 5.22
C ALA A 106 -14.89 9.44 4.76
N ILE A 107 -15.05 9.61 3.45
CA ILE A 107 -15.87 10.67 2.86
C ILE A 107 -17.34 10.53 3.28
N ALA A 108 -17.91 9.31 3.18
CA ALA A 108 -19.31 9.07 3.54
C ALA A 108 -19.64 9.35 5.00
N ARG A 109 -18.65 9.23 5.90
CA ARG A 109 -18.83 9.46 7.35
C ARG A 109 -18.52 10.90 7.78
N HIS A 110 -18.14 11.77 6.85
CA HIS A 110 -17.61 13.10 7.18
C HIS A 110 -16.53 13.06 8.27
N ALA A 111 -15.73 12.00 8.27
CA ALA A 111 -14.67 11.84 9.25
C ALA A 111 -13.63 12.96 9.05
N PRO A 112 -13.00 13.46 10.12
CA PRO A 112 -11.85 14.34 9.98
C PRO A 112 -10.82 13.63 9.09
N TYR A 113 -10.49 14.29 7.98
CA TYR A 113 -9.68 13.74 6.91
C TYR A 113 -8.36 14.50 6.89
N ASP A 114 -7.29 13.80 7.23
CA ASP A 114 -5.92 14.26 7.03
C ASP A 114 -5.38 13.64 5.72
N ALA A 115 -5.17 14.48 4.72
CA ALA A 115 -4.68 14.05 3.42
C ALA A 115 -3.23 13.53 3.52
N ASP A 116 -2.39 14.12 4.36
CA ASP A 116 -0.99 13.73 4.48
C ASP A 116 -0.85 12.40 5.21
N GLU A 117 -1.66 12.18 6.24
CA GLU A 117 -1.78 10.86 6.87
C GLU A 117 -2.21 9.80 5.85
N PHE A 118 -3.17 10.13 4.96
CA PHE A 118 -3.63 9.21 3.93
C PHE A 118 -2.54 8.91 2.89
N ARG A 119 -1.75 9.91 2.48
CA ARG A 119 -0.57 9.73 1.60
C ARG A 119 0.42 8.75 2.22
N HIS A 120 0.77 8.99 3.48
CA HIS A 120 1.71 8.17 4.23
C HIS A 120 1.20 6.73 4.34
N ARG A 121 -0.03 6.54 4.82
CA ARG A 121 -0.64 5.21 4.97
C ARG A 121 -0.76 4.47 3.63
N ALA A 122 -1.14 5.15 2.55
CA ALA A 122 -1.26 4.54 1.24
C ALA A 122 0.09 3.99 0.74
N TYR A 123 1.14 4.80 0.82
CA TYR A 123 2.51 4.38 0.45
C TYR A 123 2.96 3.17 1.28
N HIS A 124 2.88 3.25 2.61
CA HIS A 124 3.32 2.16 3.48
C HIS A 124 2.50 0.89 3.29
N TYR A 125 1.20 1.00 3.04
CA TYR A 125 0.36 -0.17 2.74
C TYR A 125 0.85 -0.92 1.50
N GLY A 126 1.30 -0.19 0.46
CA GLY A 126 1.96 -0.76 -0.70
C GLY A 126 3.22 -1.57 -0.36
N VAL A 127 4.13 -0.97 0.40
CA VAL A 127 5.38 -1.62 0.83
C VAL A 127 5.09 -2.89 1.65
N HIS A 128 4.13 -2.81 2.57
CA HIS A 128 3.75 -3.95 3.41
C HIS A 128 3.17 -5.10 2.58
N LYS A 129 2.30 -4.82 1.60
CA LYS A 129 1.72 -5.87 0.75
C LYS A 129 2.77 -6.60 -0.08
N ALA A 130 3.75 -5.88 -0.64
CA ALA A 130 4.88 -6.50 -1.33
C ALA A 130 5.73 -7.37 -0.39
N SER A 131 5.95 -6.91 0.84
CA SER A 131 6.67 -7.70 1.84
C SER A 131 5.93 -8.98 2.19
N TYR A 132 4.62 -8.93 2.41
CA TYR A 132 3.81 -10.13 2.69
C TYR A 132 3.81 -11.13 1.53
N LEU A 133 3.81 -10.66 0.28
CA LEU A 133 3.92 -11.53 -0.88
C LEU A 133 5.24 -12.30 -0.91
N ASP A 134 6.36 -11.64 -0.64
CA ASP A 134 7.68 -12.29 -0.54
C ASP A 134 7.67 -13.43 0.49
N TRP A 135 7.08 -13.17 1.67
CA TRP A 135 6.89 -14.19 2.71
C TRP A 135 5.99 -15.36 2.24
N ASP A 136 4.90 -15.08 1.54
CA ASP A 136 3.96 -16.11 1.07
C ASP A 136 4.59 -17.00 -0.02
N LEU A 137 5.34 -16.40 -0.94
CA LEU A 137 6.11 -17.10 -1.98
C LEU A 137 7.26 -17.93 -1.37
N TYR A 138 7.91 -17.43 -0.32
CA TYR A 138 8.91 -18.18 0.42
C TYR A 138 8.31 -19.46 1.03
N LEU A 139 7.15 -19.35 1.67
CA LEU A 139 6.50 -20.48 2.35
C LEU A 139 5.90 -21.49 1.38
N SER A 140 5.42 -21.05 0.22
CA SER A 140 4.83 -21.90 -0.83
C SER A 140 5.86 -22.64 -1.70
N HIS A 141 7.16 -22.34 -1.55
CA HIS A 141 8.25 -22.84 -2.43
C HIS A 141 8.12 -22.40 -3.89
N GLU A 142 7.30 -21.39 -4.20
CA GLU A 142 7.05 -20.88 -5.56
C GLU A 142 8.04 -19.76 -5.97
N MET A 143 9.16 -19.63 -5.26
CA MET A 143 10.16 -18.58 -5.51
C MET A 143 11.04 -18.79 -6.77
N TYR A 144 10.88 -19.90 -7.51
CA TYR A 144 11.74 -20.28 -8.63
C TYR A 144 10.96 -20.71 -9.87
#